data_AF-A0A7C4EYJ7-F1
#
_entry.id   AF-A0A7C4EYJ7-F1
#
_cell.length_a   1.000
_cell.length_b   1.000
_cell.length_c   1.000
_cell.angle_alpha   90.00
_cell.angle_beta   90.00
_cell.angle_gamma   90.00
#
_symmetry.space_group_name_H-M   'P 1'
#
loop_
_entity.id
_entity.type
_entity.pdbx_description
1 polymer ?
#
loop_
_entity_poly.entity_id
_entity_poly.type
_entity_poly.pdbx_seq_one_letter_code
_entity_poly.pdbx_strand_id
1 'polypeptide(L)' 'MAVSNATPLIYLAKASNLNILRKNYGKIYMCTEVWKEVTYPVSSGEPIPKDIPIILQARAECWLEIRDVETEEAKNIRDE' A
#
# COMPACT_ATOMS: atom_id res chain seq x y z
N MET A 1 -2.17 -14.24 -4.47
CA MET A 1 -1.73 -12.84 -4.64
C MET A 1 -2.95 -11.97 -4.87
N ALA A 2 -2.90 -10.70 -4.47
CA ALA A 2 -3.98 -9.73 -4.72
C ALA A 2 -3.39 -8.32 -4.94
N VAL A 3 -4.20 -7.42 -5.49
CA VAL A 3 -3.92 -5.99 -5.59
C VAL A 3 -4.78 -5.25 -4.56
N SER A 4 -4.23 -4.25 -3.91
CA SER A 4 -4.93 -3.48 -2.87
C SER A 4 -4.86 -1.98 -3.16
N ASN A 5 -5.98 -1.29 -2.94
CA ASN A 5 -6.03 0.17 -2.84
C ASN A 5 -5.58 0.63 -1.44
N ALA A 6 -5.46 1.95 -1.24
CA ALA A 6 -5.05 2.54 0.04
C ALA A 6 -6.05 2.24 1.16
N THR A 7 -7.35 2.44 0.90
CA THR A 7 -8.42 2.25 1.90
C THR A 7 -8.34 0.93 2.67
N PRO A 8 -8.33 -0.26 2.03
CA PRO A 8 -8.21 -1.52 2.78
C PRO A 8 -6.90 -1.65 3.56
N LEU A 9 -5.77 -1.12 3.05
CA LEU A 9 -4.49 -1.14 3.78
C LEU A 9 -4.59 -0.31 5.06
N ILE A 10 -5.09 0.93 4.95
CA ILE A 10 -5.25 1.87 6.06
C ILE A 10 -6.23 1.30 7.09
N TYR A 11 -7.43 0.87 6.66
CA TYR A 11 -8.47 0.42 7.59
C TYR A 11 -8.07 -0.87 8.32
N LEU A 12 -7.46 -1.83 7.62
CA LEU A 12 -7.00 -3.06 8.26
C LEU A 12 -5.81 -2.81 9.20
N ALA A 13 -4.90 -1.90 8.85
CA ALA A 13 -3.82 -1.51 9.75
C ALA A 13 -4.36 -0.80 11.01
N LYS A 14 -5.31 0.13 10.88
CA LYS A 14 -6.00 0.77 12.01
C LYS A 14 -6.70 -0.24 12.92
N ALA A 15 -7.29 -1.27 12.34
CA ALA A 15 -7.92 -2.37 13.06
C ALA A 15 -6.93 -3.44 13.59
N SER A 16 -5.62 -3.26 13.42
CA SER A 16 -4.58 -4.26 13.76
C SER A 16 -4.78 -5.63 13.07
N ASN A 17 -5.43 -5.63 11.91
CA ASN A 17 -5.85 -6.81 11.15
C ASN A 17 -5.19 -6.91 9.76
N LEU A 18 -4.18 -6.09 9.46
CA LEU A 18 -3.49 -6.08 8.16
C LEU A 18 -2.96 -7.46 7.76
N ASN A 19 -2.54 -8.28 8.72
CA ASN A 19 -2.02 -9.63 8.50
C ASN A 19 -3.04 -10.60 7.88
N ILE A 20 -4.35 -10.29 7.90
CA ILE A 20 -5.37 -11.07 7.19
C ILE A 20 -5.06 -11.11 5.68
N LEU A 21 -4.55 -10.01 5.11
CA LEU A 21 -4.17 -9.96 3.70
C LEU A 21 -3.03 -10.94 3.39
N ARG A 22 -1.99 -10.96 4.23
CA ARG A 22 -0.86 -11.90 4.10
C ARG A 22 -1.33 -13.35 4.21
N LYS A 23 -2.16 -13.66 5.20
CA LYS A 23 -2.66 -15.02 5.44
C LYS A 23 -3.47 -15.57 4.25
N ASN A 24 -4.30 -14.74 3.62
CA ASN A 24 -5.18 -15.19 2.53
C ASN A 24 -4.51 -15.14 1.15
N TYR A 25 -3.62 -14.18 0.90
CA TYR A 25 -3.11 -13.92 -0.45
C TYR A 25 -1.61 -14.14 -0.60
N GLY A 26 -0.87 -14.29 0.50
CA GLY A 26 0.59 -14.42 0.53
C GLY A 26 1.31 -13.10 0.23
N LYS A 27 1.06 -12.53 -0.96
CA LYS A 27 1.59 -11.25 -1.42
C LYS A 27 0.48 -10.30 -1.85
N ILE A 28 0.67 -9.02 -1.51
CA ILE A 28 -0.18 -7.90 -1.89
C ILE A 28 0.63 -6.92 -2.72
N TYR A 29 0.09 -6.55 -3.88
CA TYR A 29 0.66 -5.54 -4.75
C TYR A 29 -0.13 -4.23 -4.63
N MET A 30 0.57 -3.11 -4.79
CA MET A 30 -0.01 -1.78 -4.87
C MET A 30 0.80 -0.93 -5.86
N CYS A 31 0.19 0.06 -6.48
CA CYS A 31 0.94 1.00 -7.32
C CYS A 31 1.63 2.08 -6.49
N THR A 32 2.53 2.83 -7.12
CA THR A 32 3.25 3.93 -6.45
C THR A 32 2.31 4.98 -5.87
N GLU A 33 1.20 5.29 -6.54
CA GLU A 33 0.22 6.27 -6.05
C GLU A 33 -0.50 5.80 -4.78
N VAL A 34 -0.85 4.52 -4.70
CA VAL A 34 -1.41 3.93 -3.47
C VAL A 34 -0.38 4.00 -2.33
N TRP A 35 0.91 3.75 -2.61
CA TRP A 35 1.94 3.88 -1.59
C TRP A 35 2.08 5.31 -1.08
N LYS A 36 2.07 6.31 -1.97
CA LYS A 36 2.11 7.73 -1.61
C LYS A 36 0.91 8.12 -0.75
N GLU A 37 -0.29 7.67 -1.11
CA GLU A 37 -1.50 7.95 -0.33
C GLU A 37 -1.40 7.36 1.09
N VAL A 38 -0.99 6.10 1.19
CA VAL A 38 -0.86 5.40 2.47
C VAL A 38 0.25 6.00 3.34
N THR A 39 1.33 6.48 2.74
CA THR A 39 2.48 7.05 3.47
C THR A 39 2.46 8.58 3.55
N TYR A 40 1.41 9.22 3.07
CA TYR A 40 1.29 10.68 3.02
C TYR A 40 1.67 11.37 4.33
N PRO A 41 1.18 10.93 5.52
CA PRO A 41 1.53 11.57 6.79
C PRO A 41 3.03 11.58 7.11
N VAL A 42 3.79 10.60 6.61
CA VAL A 42 5.25 10.55 6.78
C VAL A 42 5.93 11.61 5.92
N SER A 43 5.46 11.79 4.68
CA SER A 43 6.03 12.76 3.74
C SER A 43 5.59 14.21 4.00
N SER A 44 4.40 14.43 4.56
CA SER A 44 3.84 15.77 4.80
C SER A 44 4.30 16.40 6.12
N GLY A 45 4.99 15.65 6.98
CA GLY A 45 5.39 16.11 8.31
C GLY A 45 4.23 16.18 9.32
N GLU A 46 3.10 15.56 9.00
CA GLU A 46 1.96 15.42 9.90
C GLU A 46 2.25 14.42 11.04
N PRO A 47 1.50 14.48 12.15
CA PRO A 47 1.56 13.46 13.18
C PRO A 47 1.33 12.06 12.59
N ILE A 48 2.30 11.16 12.75
CA ILE A 48 2.25 9.82 12.17
C ILE A 48 1.14 8.99 12.86
N PRO A 49 0.10 8.53 12.13
CA PRO A 49 -0.91 7.65 12.68
C PRO A 49 -0.34 6.28 13.11
N LYS A 50 -0.96 5.67 14.13
CA LYS A 50 -0.50 4.38 14.70
C LYS A 50 -0.53 3.22 13.70
N ASP A 51 -1.33 3.32 12.65
CA ASP A 51 -1.42 2.33 11.58
C ASP A 51 -0.22 2.37 10.62
N ILE A 52 0.46 3.50 10.47
CA ILE A 52 1.57 3.65 9.53
C ILE A 52 2.73 2.69 9.82
N PRO A 53 3.26 2.57 11.06
CA PRO A 53 4.33 1.61 11.35
C PRO A 53 3.99 0.17 10.99
N ILE A 54 2.71 -0.24 11.10
CA ILE A 54 2.24 -1.58 10.75
C ILE A 54 2.39 -1.82 9.24
N ILE A 55 2.04 -0.81 8.44
CA ILE A 55 2.15 -0.88 6.98
C ILE A 55 3.63 -0.84 6.53
N LEU A 56 4.45 0.02 7.15
CA LEU A 56 5.89 0.09 6.89
C LEU A 56 6.57 -1.25 7.19
N GLN A 57 6.19 -1.90 8.30
CA GLN A 57 6.68 -3.24 8.65
C GLN A 57 6.27 -4.29 7.60
N ALA A 58 5.01 -4.26 7.13
CA ALA A 58 4.55 -5.16 6.06
C ALA A 58 5.37 -5.00 4.77
N ARG A 59 5.81 -3.76 4.47
CA ARG A 59 6.71 -3.49 3.34
C ARG A 59 8.12 -4.02 3.59
N ALA A 60 8.68 -3.80 4.78
CA ALA A 60 9.99 -4.32 5.18
C ALA A 60 10.05 -5.87 5.17
N GLU A 61 8.93 -6.53 5.43
CA GLU A 61 8.79 -7.99 5.36
C GLU A 61 8.52 -8.53 3.93
N CYS A 62 8.57 -7.68 2.91
CA CYS A 62 8.47 -8.06 1.50
C CYS A 62 7.19 -8.80 1.09
N TRP A 63 6.09 -8.67 1.83
CA TRP A 63 4.80 -9.23 1.42
C TRP A 63 3.79 -8.17 0.96
N LEU A 64 4.07 -6.90 1.26
CA LEU A 64 3.48 -5.75 0.58
C LEU A 64 4.52 -5.20 -0.42
N GLU A 65 4.21 -5.20 -1.71
CA GLU A 65 5.14 -4.83 -2.79
C GLU A 65 4.56 -3.74 -3.69
N ILE A 66 5.40 -2.77 -4.07
CA ILE A 66 5.02 -1.79 -5.09
C ILE A 66 5.26 -2.41 -6.46
N ARG A 67 4.22 -2.43 -7.30
CA ARG A 67 4.28 -2.80 -8.72
C ARG A 67 3.36 -1.88 -9.51
N ASP A 68 3.99 -1.06 -10.35
CA ASP A 68 3.27 -0.25 -11.32
C ASP A 68 2.94 -1.06 -12.57
N VAL A 69 1.84 -0.69 -13.24
CA VAL A 69 1.48 -1.29 -14.53
C VAL A 69 2.35 -0.64 -15.60
N GLU A 70 3.05 -1.46 -16.39
CA GLU A 70 4.00 -1.00 -17.42
C GLU A 70 3.45 -1.06 -18.85
N THR A 71 2.14 -1.31 -19.04
CA THR A 71 1.55 -1.40 -20.37
C THR A 71 1.52 -0.03 -21.05
N GLU A 72 1.67 0.01 -22.39
CA GLU A 72 1.63 1.26 -23.17
C GLU A 72 0.31 2.02 -22.97
N GLU A 73 -0.82 1.31 -22.88
CA GLU A 73 -2.13 1.88 -22.57
C GLU A 73 -2.16 2.54 -21.18
N ALA A 74 -1.51 1.94 -20.19
CA ALA A 74 -1.43 2.51 -18.84
C ALA A 74 -0.46 3.71 -18.77
N LYS A 75 0.57 3.74 -19.62
CA LYS A 75 1.46 4.92 -19.76
C LYS A 75 0.69 6.11 -20.34
N ASN A 76 -0.10 5.88 -21.39
CA ASN A 76 -0.90 6.93 -22.04
C ASN A 76 -1.92 7.59 -21.10
N ILE A 77 -2.45 6.86 -20.10
CA ILE A 77 -3.39 7.41 -19.10
C ILE A 77 -2.67 8.23 -18.02
N ARG A 78 -1.37 7.99 -17.77
CA ARG A 78 -0.60 8.70 -16.73
C ARG A 78 -0.12 10.09 -17.15
N ASP A 79 -0.04 10.35 -18.46
CA ASP A 79 0.48 11.58 -19.05
C ASP A 79 -0.63 12.62 -19.39
N GLU A 80 -1.90 12.29 -19.09
CA GLU A 80 -3.06 13.20 -19.12
C GLU A 80 -3.33 13.85 -17.76
#